data_AF-X1V4P3-F1
#
_entry.id   AF-X1V4P3-F1
#
_cell.length_a   1.000
_cell.length_b   1.000
_cell.length_c   1.000
_cell.angle_alpha   90.00
_cell.angle_beta   90.00
_cell.angle_gamma   90.00
#
_symmetry.space_group_name_H-M   'P 1'
#
loop_
_entity.id
_entity.type
_entity.pdbx_description
1 polymer ?
#
loop_
_entity_poly.entity_id
_entity_poly.type
_entity_poly.pdbx_seq_one_letter_code
_entity_poly.pdbx_strand_id
1 'polypeptide(L)' 'VNEPTAASLAYGLDKGDKEQRIAVYDLGGGTFDVSVLELGEGVFEVKSTNGDTHLGGRQF' A
#
# COMPACT_ATOMS: atom_id res chain seq x y z
N VAL A 1 -2.13 -3.71 12.14
CA VAL A 1 -2.04 -2.76 11.00
C VAL A 1 -1.79 -3.60 9.77
N ASN A 2 -2.58 -3.45 8.70
CA ASN A 2 -2.35 -4.17 7.45
C ASN A 2 -1.07 -3.66 6.78
N GLU A 3 -0.26 -4.53 6.17
CA GLU A 3 1.02 -4.16 5.54
C GLU A 3 0.95 -2.91 4.64
N PRO A 4 -0.04 -2.73 3.74
CA PRO A 4 -0.09 -1.54 2.88
C PRO A 4 -0.32 -0.25 3.64
N THR A 5 -1.04 -0.31 4.77
CA THR A 5 -1.27 0.87 5.62
C THR A 5 0.00 1.27 6.36
N ALA A 6 0.79 0.29 6.84
CA ALA A 6 2.07 0.57 7.50
C ALA A 6 3.09 1.22 6.55
N ALA A 7 3.22 0.69 5.32
CA ALA A 7 4.10 1.25 4.30
C ALA A 7 3.71 2.69 3.93
N SER A 8 2.41 2.96 3.84
CA SER A 8 1.90 4.29 3.51
C SER A 8 2.16 5.31 4.63
N LEU A 9 1.91 4.92 5.88
CA LEU A 9 2.21 5.75 7.05
C LEU A 9 3.69 6.14 7.10
N ALA A 10 4.60 5.19 6.89
CA ALA A 10 6.04 5.46 6.85
C ALA A 10 6.44 6.44 5.72
N TYR A 11 5.77 6.39 4.57
CA TYR A 11 6.05 7.26 3.44
C TYR A 11 5.53 8.69 3.60
N GLY A 12 4.36 8.87 4.22
CA GLY A 12 3.67 10.17 4.28
C GLY A 12 3.86 10.99 5.56
N LEU A 13 4.59 10.50 6.57
CA LEU A 13 4.87 11.22 7.82
C LEU A 13 5.46 12.63 7.60
N ASP A 14 6.29 12.81 6.58
CA ASP A 14 6.91 14.12 6.24
C ASP A 14 6.25 14.82 5.04
N LYS A 15 5.15 14.29 4.49
CA LYS A 15 4.53 14.78 3.24
C LYS A 15 3.12 15.36 3.41
N GLY A 16 2.72 15.63 4.65
CA GLY A 16 1.33 15.84 5.09
C GLY A 16 0.53 16.97 4.42
N ASP A 17 1.18 17.92 3.74
CA ASP A 17 0.50 19.10 3.18
C ASP A 17 0.10 18.97 1.71
N LYS A 18 0.41 17.86 1.03
CA LYS A 18 0.05 17.66 -0.38
C LYS A 18 -0.86 16.46 -0.54
N GLU A 19 -1.94 16.64 -1.31
CA GLU A 19 -2.70 15.50 -1.81
C GLU A 19 -1.81 14.60 -2.67
N GLN A 20 -1.73 13.32 -2.32
CA GLN A 20 -0.94 12.34 -3.05
C GLN A 20 -1.72 11.06 -3.26
N ARG A 21 -1.66 10.52 -4.47
CA ARG A 21 -2.10 9.15 -4.76
C ARG A 21 -0.88 8.22 -4.72
N ILE A 22 -0.96 7.20 -3.88
CA ILE A 22 0.12 6.26 -3.59
C ILE A 22 -0.34 4.87 -4.02
N ALA A 23 0.51 4.13 -4.72
CA ALA A 23 0.30 2.70 -4.96
C ALA A 23 1.31 1.92 -4.10
N VAL A 24 0.82 1.00 -3.28
CA VAL A 24 1.67 0.08 -2.51
C VAL A 24 1.63 -1.27 -3.20
N TYR A 25 2.81 -1.76 -3.56
CA TYR A 25 3.04 -3.10 -4.09
C TYR A 25 3.63 -3.97 -2.98
N ASP A 26 2.93 -5.02 -2.59
CA ASP A 26 3.41 -6.03 -1.66
C ASP A 26 3.58 -7.35 -2.41
N LEU A 27 4.83 -7.80 -2.55
CA LEU A 27 5.16 -9.07 -3.19
C LEU A 27 5.90 -9.94 -2.18
N GLY A 28 5.13 -10.79 -1.51
CA GLY A 28 5.64 -11.76 -0.55
C GLY A 28 6.12 -13.05 -1.21
N GLY A 29 6.47 -14.04 -0.37
CA GLY A 29 6.87 -15.37 -0.84
C GLY A 29 5.73 -16.21 -1.42
N GLY A 30 4.47 -15.84 -1.21
CA GLY A 30 3.32 -16.60 -1.71
C GLY A 30 2.06 -15.80 -1.97
N THR A 31 2.07 -14.51 -1.68
CA THR A 31 0.96 -13.59 -1.90
C THR A 31 1.47 -12.35 -2.61
N PHE A 32 0.61 -11.78 -3.43
CA PHE A 32 0.83 -10.54 -4.13
C PHE A 32 -0.38 -9.65 -3.89
N ASP A 33 -0.16 -8.46 -3.35
CA ASP A 33 -1.22 -7.50 -3.06
C ASP A 33 -0.83 -6.12 -3.60
N VAL A 34 -1.81 -5.41 -4.13
CA VAL A 34 -1.68 -4.01 -4.55
C VAL A 34 -2.80 -3.18 -3.94
N SER A 35 -2.43 -2.06 -3.33
CA SER A 35 -3.38 -1.10 -2.77
C SER A 35 -3.13 0.29 -3.34
N VAL A 36 -4.21 1.01 -3.66
CA VAL A 36 -4.15 2.43 -3.98
C VAL A 36 -4.67 3.22 -2.78
N LEU A 37 -3.86 4.16 -2.32
CA LEU A 37 -4.15 5.03 -1.20
C LEU A 37 -4.14 6.49 -1.64
N GLU A 38 -4.94 7.30 -0.96
CA GLU A 38 -4.88 8.75 -1.04
C GLU A 38 -4.42 9.30 0.32
N LEU A 39 -3.41 10.16 0.30
CA LEU A 39 -2.96 10.95 1.44
C LEU A 39 -3.47 12.37 1.26
N GLY A 40 -4.25 12.86 2.22
CA GLY A 40 -4.73 14.25 2.28
C GLY A 40 -5.04 14.62 3.72
N GLU A 41 -4.73 15.86 4.11
CA GLU A 41 -4.98 16.38 5.47
C GLU A 41 -4.38 15.48 6.59
N GLY A 42 -3.24 14.83 6.31
CA GLY A 42 -2.61 13.88 7.23
C GLY A 42 -3.35 12.55 7.42
N VAL A 43 -4.42 12.30 6.65
CA VAL A 43 -5.20 11.06 6.67
C VAL A 43 -4.87 10.21 5.46
N PHE A 44 -4.75 8.90 5.67
CA PHE A 44 -4.63 7.91 4.61
C PHE A 44 -5.98 7.22 4.39
N GLU A 45 -6.47 7.24 3.16
CA GLU A 45 -7.66 6.52 2.74
C GLU A 45 -7.29 5.43 1.71
N VAL A 46 -7.71 4.19 1.93
CA VAL A 46 -7.57 3.11 0.94
C VAL A 46 -8.71 3.23 -0.07
N LYS A 47 -8.37 3.48 -1.34
CA LYS A 47 -9.36 3.61 -2.42
C LYS A 47 -9.69 2.29 -3.09
N SER A 48 -8.69 1.42 -3.22
CA SER A 48 -8.87 0.08 -3.76
C SER A 48 -7.76 -0.85 -3.28
N THR A 49 -8.10 -2.13 -3.20
CA THR A 49 -7.14 -3.22 -2.97
C THR A 49 -7.49 -4.37 -3.90
N ASN A 50 -6.47 -5.03 -4.44
CA ASN A 50 -6.60 -6.25 -5.23
C ASN A 50 -5.33 -7.08 -5.05
N GLY A 51 -5.37 -8.36 -5.38
CA GLY A 51 -4.23 -9.25 -5.18
C GLY A 51 -4.53 -10.69 -5.58
N ASP A 52 -3.50 -11.51 -5.49
CA ASP A 52 -3.56 -12.96 -5.64
C ASP A 52 -2.87 -13.63 -4.45
N THR A 53 -3.66 -14.39 -3.69
CA THR A 53 -3.21 -15.14 -2.49
C THR A 53 -2.37 -16.37 -2.83
N HIS A 54 -2.20 -16.67 -4.11
CA HIS A 54 -1.41 -17.78 -4.62
C HIS A 54 -0.34 -17.32 -5.61
N LEU A 55 0.03 -16.03 -5.63
CA LEU A 55 1.14 -15.52 -6.44
C LEU A 55 2.23 -14.95 -5.53
N GLY A 56 3.48 -15.38 -5.66
CA GLY A 56 4.60 -14.82 -4.90
C GLY A 56 5.95 -15.43 -5.28
N GLY A 57 6.99 -15.03 -4.55
CA GLY A 57 8.38 -15.37 -4.89
C GLY A 57 8.71 -16.88 -4.95
N ARG A 58 7.89 -17.77 -4.39
CA ARG A 58 8.10 -19.23 -4.47
C ARG A 58 7.76 -19.84 -5.84
N GLN A 59 7.13 -19.10 -6.74
CA GLN A 59 6.82 -19.56 -8.11
C GLN A 59 7.86 -19.10 -9.15
N PHE A 60 8.92 -18.43 -8.70
CA PHE A 60 10.02 -17.93 -9.52
C PHE A 60 11.33 -18.62 -9.16
#